data_AF-A3QIZ3-F1
#
_entry.id   AF-A3QIZ3-F1
#
_cell.length_a   1.000
_cell.length_b   1.000
_cell.length_c   1.000
_cell.angle_alpha   90.00
_cell.angle_beta   90.00
_cell.angle_gamma   90.00
#
_symmetry.space_group_name_H-M   'P 1'
#
loop_
_entity.id
_entity.type
_entity.pdbx_description
1 polymer ?
#
loop_
_entity_poly.entity_id
_entity_poly.type
_entity_poly.pdbx_seq_one_letter_code
_entity_poly.pdbx_strand_id
1 'polypeptide(L)'
;MQIFDTRNPYSIFFVLGTIIVLIFSFWGIGHQSVNSQTHEKIASQLEIWQQNEPERYSYVAQEGCMYVVGSKVLVANGVALFEKLGEHEHKLVIDDLFKAANKGLFEAASMEIKYHPKFGFPEVIEVDWSKDTIDDECFYEISKFKVLE
;
A
#
# COMPACT_ATOMS: atom_id res chain seq x y z
N MET A 1 -30.72 -5.78 -41.16
CA MET A 1 -29.62 -5.33 -40.27
C MET A 1 -28.30 -5.66 -40.98
N GLN A 2 -27.76 -4.74 -41.78
CA GLN A 2 -26.63 -4.95 -42.71
C GLN A 2 -25.23 -5.00 -42.04
N ILE A 3 -25.20 -5.03 -40.70
CA ILE A 3 -23.98 -4.87 -39.90
C ILE A 3 -23.21 -6.20 -39.73
N PHE A 4 -23.87 -7.34 -39.94
CA PHE A 4 -23.28 -8.68 -39.86
C PHE A 4 -23.08 -9.33 -41.25
N ASP A 5 -23.25 -8.55 -42.33
CA ASP A 5 -22.96 -9.05 -43.67
C ASP A 5 -21.45 -9.09 -43.87
N THR A 6 -20.89 -10.30 -43.92
CA THR A 6 -19.44 -10.53 -44.07
C THR A 6 -18.89 -10.04 -45.41
N ARG A 7 -19.77 -9.68 -46.37
CA ARG A 7 -19.40 -9.06 -47.65
C ARG A 7 -19.24 -7.55 -47.54
N ASN A 8 -19.70 -6.94 -46.44
CA ASN A 8 -19.57 -5.51 -46.20
C ASN A 8 -18.24 -5.24 -45.45
N PRO A 9 -17.29 -4.50 -46.04
CA PRO A 9 -16.01 -4.19 -45.40
C PRO A 9 -16.17 -3.43 -44.07
N TYR A 10 -17.29 -2.73 -43.85
CA TYR A 10 -17.59 -2.06 -42.58
C TYR A 10 -17.95 -3.02 -41.44
N SER A 11 -18.36 -4.26 -41.73
CA SER A 11 -18.62 -5.28 -40.69
C SER A 11 -17.34 -5.70 -39.97
N ILE A 12 -16.22 -5.77 -40.70
CA ILE A 12 -14.90 -6.13 -40.17
C ILE A 12 -14.43 -5.06 -39.17
N PHE A 13 -14.58 -3.77 -39.52
CA PHE A 13 -14.25 -2.68 -38.61
C PHE A 13 -15.12 -2.66 -37.35
N PHE A 14 -16.41 -2.97 -37.48
CA PHE A 14 -17.33 -3.05 -36.35
C PHE A 14 -16.97 -4.21 -35.39
N VAL A 15 -16.64 -5.39 -35.93
CA VAL A 15 -16.23 -6.55 -35.12
C VAL A 15 -14.88 -6.29 -34.43
N LEU A 16 -13.89 -5.74 -35.15
CA LEU A 16 -12.60 -5.39 -34.55
C LEU A 16 -12.75 -4.31 -33.47
N GLY A 17 -13.57 -3.28 -33.72
CA GLY A 17 -13.85 -2.23 -32.75
C GLY A 17 -14.50 -2.76 -31.47
N THR A 18 -15.48 -3.65 -31.59
CA THR A 18 -16.14 -4.25 -30.42
C THR A 18 -15.20 -5.17 -29.63
N ILE A 19 -14.35 -5.95 -30.30
CA ILE A 19 -13.31 -6.77 -29.63
C ILE A 19 -12.34 -5.88 -28.85
N ILE A 20 -11.87 -4.78 -29.43
CA ILE A 20 -10.95 -3.84 -28.76
C ILE A 20 -11.60 -3.26 -27.49
N VAL A 21 -12.85 -2.80 -27.58
CA VAL A 21 -13.59 -2.26 -26.42
C VAL A 21 -13.76 -3.31 -25.33
N LEU A 22 -14.08 -4.55 -25.69
CA LEU A 22 -14.21 -5.66 -24.74
C LEU A 22 -12.89 -5.99 -24.03
N ILE A 23 -11.77 -5.95 -24.75
CA ILE A 23 -10.44 -6.18 -24.15
C ILE A 23 -10.11 -5.06 -23.17
N PHE A 24 -10.22 -3.79 -23.57
CA PHE A 24 -9.89 -2.67 -22.68
C PHE A 24 -10.80 -2.60 -21.44
N SER A 25 -12.09 -2.89 -21.59
CA SER A 25 -13.02 -2.95 -20.45
C SER A 25 -12.70 -4.11 -19.51
N PHE A 26 -12.35 -5.28 -20.03
CA PHE A 26 -11.95 -6.42 -19.19
C PHE A 26 -10.68 -6.14 -18.38
N TRP A 27 -9.66 -5.53 -19.01
CA TRP A 27 -8.42 -5.14 -18.33
C TRP A 27 -8.66 -4.06 -17.26
N GLY A 28 -9.47 -3.03 -17.58
CA GLY A 28 -9.82 -1.97 -16.64
C GLY A 28 -10.58 -2.49 -15.41
N ILE A 29 -11.58 -3.36 -15.62
CA ILE A 29 -12.37 -3.95 -14.52
C ILE A 29 -11.51 -4.86 -13.63
N GLY A 30 -10.64 -5.68 -14.22
CA GLY A 30 -9.75 -6.57 -13.47
C GLY A 30 -8.80 -5.80 -12.55
N HIS A 31 -8.13 -4.77 -13.09
CA HIS A 31 -7.23 -3.92 -12.30
C HIS A 31 -7.97 -3.19 -11.17
N GLN A 32 -9.16 -2.65 -11.45
CA GLN A 32 -9.97 -1.98 -10.44
C GLN A 32 -10.43 -2.95 -9.34
N SER A 33 -10.77 -4.20 -9.68
CA SER A 33 -11.18 -5.21 -8.71
C SER A 33 -10.06 -5.57 -7.73
N VAL A 34 -8.83 -5.77 -8.21
CA VAL A 34 -7.68 -6.10 -7.36
C VAL A 34 -7.36 -4.94 -6.43
N ASN A 35 -7.31 -3.71 -6.95
CA ASN A 35 -7.05 -2.53 -6.13
C ASN A 35 -8.14 -2.30 -5.08
N SER A 36 -9.41 -2.59 -5.41
CA SER A 36 -10.51 -2.52 -4.44
C SER A 36 -10.32 -3.49 -3.27
N GLN A 37 -9.92 -4.74 -3.54
CA GLN A 37 -9.67 -5.73 -2.49
C GLN A 37 -8.52 -5.34 -1.58
N THR A 38 -7.42 -4.83 -2.15
CA THR A 38 -6.28 -4.36 -1.36
C THR A 38 -6.64 -3.12 -0.55
N HIS A 39 -7.41 -2.18 -1.12
CA HIS A 39 -7.93 -1.01 -0.41
C HIS A 39 -8.81 -1.41 0.78
N GLU A 40 -9.76 -2.32 0.57
CA GLU A 40 -10.62 -2.86 1.63
C GLU A 40 -9.80 -3.55 2.73
N LYS A 41 -8.74 -4.29 2.36
CA LYS A 41 -7.84 -4.92 3.32
C LYS A 41 -7.10 -3.88 4.16
N ILE A 42 -6.54 -2.83 3.56
CA ILE A 42 -5.86 -1.75 4.29
C ILE A 42 -6.83 -1.07 5.26
N ALA A 43 -8.05 -0.75 4.80
CA ALA A 43 -9.08 -0.13 5.64
C ALA A 43 -9.48 -1.02 6.83
N SER A 44 -9.72 -2.32 6.58
CA SER A 44 -10.05 -3.27 7.63
C SER A 44 -8.93 -3.42 8.67
N GLN A 45 -7.68 -3.42 8.23
CA GLN A 45 -6.52 -3.49 9.15
C GLN A 45 -6.35 -2.19 9.96
N LEU A 46 -6.66 -1.04 9.38
CA LEU A 46 -6.70 0.23 10.10
C LEU A 46 -7.76 0.23 11.19
N GLU A 47 -8.95 -0.29 10.91
CA GLU A 47 -10.01 -0.43 11.93
C GLU A 47 -9.58 -1.37 13.06
N ILE A 48 -8.95 -2.51 12.74
CA ILE A 48 -8.41 -3.44 13.73
C ILE A 48 -7.37 -2.73 14.62
N TRP A 49 -6.48 -1.94 14.02
CA TRP A 49 -5.49 -1.17 14.76
C TRP A 49 -6.15 -0.16 15.71
N GLN A 50 -7.05 0.67 15.20
CA GLN A 50 -7.74 1.70 16.00
C GLN A 50 -8.57 1.12 17.15
N GLN A 51 -9.14 -0.07 16.97
CA GLN A 51 -9.92 -0.74 18.02
C GLN A 51 -9.06 -1.44 19.08
N ASN A 52 -7.85 -1.87 18.71
CA ASN A 52 -6.97 -2.65 19.58
C ASN A 52 -5.70 -1.89 19.99
N GLU A 53 -5.62 -0.60 19.67
CA GLU A 53 -4.48 0.25 20.01
C GLU A 53 -4.29 0.26 21.54
N PRO A 54 -3.12 -0.16 22.05
CA PRO A 54 -2.84 -0.11 23.47
C PRO A 54 -2.68 1.33 23.96
N GLU A 55 -3.09 1.63 25.19
CA GLU A 55 -2.88 2.96 25.78
C GLU A 55 -1.39 3.35 25.89
N ARG A 56 -0.52 2.34 26.08
CA ARG A 56 0.93 2.50 26.21
C ARG A 56 1.67 1.39 25.47
N TYR A 57 2.57 1.77 24.58
CA TYR A 57 3.38 0.83 23.82
C TYR A 57 4.66 1.51 23.32
N SER A 58 5.63 0.70 22.92
CA SER A 58 6.87 1.16 22.32
C SER A 58 7.25 0.32 21.12
N TYR A 59 7.98 0.91 20.19
CA TYR A 59 8.46 0.25 18.99
C TYR A 59 9.66 0.98 18.41
N VAL A 60 10.31 0.38 17.43
CA VAL A 60 11.31 1.00 16.58
C VAL A 60 10.71 1.14 15.20
N ALA A 61 10.70 2.37 14.69
CA ALA A 61 10.22 2.69 13.35
C ALA A 61 11.42 2.96 12.45
N GLN A 62 11.45 2.34 11.28
CA GLN A 62 12.46 2.55 10.26
C GLN A 62 11.80 2.75 8.91
N GLU A 63 12.39 3.60 8.10
CA GLU A 63 12.09 3.66 6.67
C GLU A 63 13.39 3.87 5.91
N GLY A 64 13.39 3.47 4.65
CA GLY A 64 14.47 3.80 3.76
C GLY A 64 14.14 3.48 2.32
N CYS A 65 14.70 4.29 1.43
CA CYS A 65 14.88 3.92 0.03
C CYS A 65 16.40 3.74 -0.15
N MET A 66 17.09 4.80 -0.56
CA MET A 66 18.56 4.83 -0.65
C MET A 66 19.27 4.84 0.72
N TYR A 67 18.69 5.50 1.73
CA TYR A 67 19.25 5.59 3.09
C TYR A 67 18.20 5.19 4.12
N VAL A 68 18.66 4.57 5.21
CA VAL A 68 17.78 4.15 6.30
C VAL A 68 17.80 5.18 7.42
N VAL A 69 16.62 5.66 7.77
CA VAL A 69 16.39 6.51 8.95
C VAL A 69 15.44 5.80 9.91
N GLY A 70 15.49 6.17 11.18
CA GLY A 70 14.60 5.57 12.17
C GLY A 70 14.60 6.24 13.53
N SER A 71 13.62 5.87 14.33
CA SER A 71 13.46 6.33 15.71
C SER A 71 12.89 5.22 16.59
N LYS A 72 13.22 5.25 17.88
CA LYS A 72 12.43 4.54 18.88
C LYS A 72 11.27 5.43 19.27
N VAL A 73 10.08 4.85 19.31
CA VAL A 73 8.87 5.56 19.66
C VAL A 73 8.30 4.94 20.93
N LEU A 74 7.93 5.80 21.86
CA LEU A 74 7.13 5.47 23.04
C LEU A 74 5.81 6.23 22.92
N VAL A 75 4.71 5.50 22.84
CA VAL A 75 3.37 6.07 22.86
C VAL A 75 2.78 5.87 24.24
N ALA A 76 2.28 6.94 24.83
CA ALA A 76 1.57 6.90 26.09
C ALA A 76 0.39 7.87 26.05
N ASN A 77 -0.82 7.36 26.27
CA ASN A 77 -2.06 8.13 26.28
C ASN A 77 -2.24 8.97 24.99
N GLY A 78 -1.96 8.36 23.84
CA GLY A 78 -2.05 9.00 22.52
C GLY A 78 -0.93 10.00 22.19
N VAL A 79 0.07 10.16 23.07
CA VAL A 79 1.22 11.03 22.83
C VAL A 79 2.44 10.20 22.45
N ALA A 80 3.00 10.46 21.26
CA ALA A 80 4.22 9.83 20.79
C ALA A 80 5.47 10.63 21.20
N LEU A 81 6.40 9.95 21.86
CA LEU A 81 7.72 10.45 22.25
C LEU A 81 8.78 9.73 21.41
N PHE A 82 9.74 10.49 20.87
CA PHE A 82 10.71 10.00 19.91
C PHE A 82 12.12 10.08 20.49
N GLU A 83 12.83 8.96 20.48
CA GLU A 83 14.27 8.89 20.71
C GLU A 83 14.94 8.64 19.35
N LYS A 84 15.80 9.58 18.91
CA LYS A 84 16.48 9.52 17.61
C LYS A 84 17.46 8.34 17.57
N LEU A 85 17.51 7.65 16.44
CA LEU A 85 18.52 6.62 16.17
C LEU A 85 19.63 7.07 15.21
N GLY A 86 19.53 8.28 14.64
CA GLY A 86 20.51 8.82 13.68
C GLY A 86 20.62 10.34 13.68
N GLU A 87 21.37 10.90 12.74
CA GLU A 87 21.63 12.35 12.63
C GLU A 87 20.39 13.15 12.21
N HIS A 88 19.48 12.53 11.46
CA HIS A 88 18.26 13.19 10.96
C HIS A 88 17.07 12.93 11.89
N GLU A 89 16.28 13.99 12.14
CA GLU A 89 14.98 13.83 12.79
C GLU A 89 14.02 13.14 11.83
N HIS A 90 13.63 11.92 12.18
CA HIS A 90 12.53 11.26 11.51
C HIS A 90 11.49 10.78 12.51
N LYS A 91 10.27 11.30 12.35
CA LYS A 91 9.12 11.04 13.23
C LYS A 91 8.13 10.18 12.46
N LEU A 92 8.39 8.88 12.45
CA LEU A 92 7.53 7.89 11.81
C LEU A 92 6.62 7.26 12.86
N VAL A 93 5.31 7.34 12.65
CA VAL A 93 4.33 6.62 13.47
C VAL A 93 3.59 5.55 12.67
N ILE A 94 2.95 4.60 13.37
CA ILE A 94 2.20 3.49 12.75
C ILE A 94 1.15 4.02 11.74
N ASP A 95 0.48 5.11 12.06
CA ASP A 95 -0.52 5.72 11.17
C ASP A 95 0.09 6.22 9.84
N ASP A 96 1.37 6.60 9.83
CA ASP A 96 2.05 7.00 8.61
C ASP A 96 2.30 5.81 7.69
N LEU A 97 2.47 4.59 8.23
CA LEU A 97 2.57 3.39 7.42
C LEU A 97 1.25 3.08 6.70
N PHE A 98 0.10 3.32 7.34
CA PHE A 98 -1.19 3.21 6.65
C PHE A 98 -1.34 4.24 5.51
N LYS A 99 -0.78 5.44 5.67
CA LYS A 99 -0.73 6.44 4.58
C LYS A 99 0.20 5.98 3.46
N ALA A 100 1.38 5.43 3.80
CA ALA A 100 2.32 4.88 2.83
C ALA A 100 1.72 3.71 2.04
N ALA A 101 1.02 2.79 2.72
CA ALA A 101 0.28 1.70 2.10
C ALA A 101 -0.78 2.19 1.10
N ASN A 102 -1.57 3.20 1.49
CA ASN A 102 -2.56 3.78 0.59
C ASN A 102 -1.91 4.47 -0.61
N LYS A 103 -0.81 5.20 -0.41
CA LYS A 103 -0.06 5.81 -1.51
C LYS A 103 0.48 4.75 -2.46
N GLY A 104 1.14 3.72 -1.93
CA GLY A 104 1.71 2.63 -2.71
C GLY A 104 0.65 1.89 -3.53
N LEU A 105 -0.57 1.72 -3.03
CA LEU A 105 -1.67 1.10 -3.78
C LEU A 105 -2.00 1.81 -5.10
N PHE A 106 -1.89 3.14 -5.16
CA PHE A 106 -2.26 3.92 -6.33
C PHE A 106 -1.07 4.28 -7.23
N GLU A 107 0.12 4.41 -6.65
CA GLU A 107 1.28 4.98 -7.33
C GLU A 107 2.41 3.96 -7.56
N ALA A 108 2.50 2.89 -6.77
CA ALA A 108 3.61 1.95 -6.87
C ALA A 108 3.43 0.95 -8.01
N ALA A 109 4.56 0.52 -8.58
CA ALA A 109 4.58 -0.53 -9.58
C ALA A 109 4.36 -1.92 -8.95
N SER A 110 4.84 -2.12 -7.72
CA SER A 110 4.45 -3.23 -6.86
C SER A 110 4.57 -2.86 -5.37
N MET A 111 3.80 -3.55 -4.52
CA MET A 111 3.83 -3.34 -3.07
C MET A 111 3.46 -4.62 -2.33
N GLU A 112 4.20 -4.91 -1.27
CA GLU A 112 3.90 -5.97 -0.31
C GLU A 112 3.71 -5.38 1.08
N ILE A 113 2.68 -5.86 1.80
CA ILE A 113 2.39 -5.43 3.17
C ILE A 113 2.24 -6.65 4.07
N LYS A 114 3.04 -6.68 5.13
CA LYS A 114 2.92 -7.64 6.23
C LYS A 114 2.34 -6.94 7.45
N TYR A 115 1.25 -7.49 7.97
CA TYR A 115 0.55 -6.94 9.14
C TYR A 115 0.89 -7.69 10.42
N HIS A 116 0.88 -6.98 11.55
CA HIS A 116 1.04 -7.58 12.86
C HIS A 116 -0.19 -8.46 13.17
N PRO A 117 -0.01 -9.75 13.51
CA PRO A 117 -1.11 -10.72 13.58
C PRO A 117 -2.18 -10.38 14.63
N LYS A 118 -1.78 -9.70 15.71
CA LYS A 118 -2.69 -9.33 16.82
C LYS A 118 -3.30 -7.93 16.70
N PHE A 119 -2.51 -6.93 16.27
CA PHE A 119 -2.88 -5.52 16.35
C PHE A 119 -3.20 -4.92 14.98
N GLY A 120 -2.97 -5.65 13.88
CA GLY A 120 -3.39 -5.24 12.54
C GLY A 120 -2.62 -4.09 11.91
N PHE A 121 -1.65 -3.48 12.60
CA PHE A 121 -0.80 -2.46 11.97
C PHE A 121 0.18 -3.07 10.96
N PRO A 122 0.61 -2.33 9.93
CA PRO A 122 1.68 -2.77 9.02
C PRO A 122 3.00 -2.90 9.80
N GLU A 123 3.54 -4.12 9.90
CA GLU A 123 4.89 -4.35 10.42
C GLU A 123 5.95 -4.05 9.36
N VAL A 124 5.68 -4.43 8.11
CA VAL A 124 6.59 -4.23 6.99
C VAL A 124 5.77 -3.81 5.79
N ILE A 125 6.25 -2.79 5.09
CA ILE A 125 5.78 -2.39 3.76
C ILE A 125 7.02 -2.35 2.87
N GLU A 126 7.00 -3.11 1.78
CA GLU A 126 8.00 -3.02 0.72
C GLU A 126 7.30 -2.45 -0.51
N VAL A 127 7.87 -1.38 -1.08
CA VAL A 127 7.31 -0.65 -2.21
C VAL A 127 8.37 -0.55 -3.30
N ASP A 128 8.00 -0.96 -4.50
CA ASP A 128 8.75 -0.69 -5.72
C ASP A 128 7.97 0.34 -6.53
N TRP A 129 8.48 1.57 -6.61
CA TRP A 129 7.81 2.66 -7.33
C TRP A 129 7.93 2.51 -8.86
N SER A 130 8.94 1.82 -9.37
CA SER A 130 9.25 1.76 -10.79
C SER A 130 9.87 0.42 -11.18
N LYS A 131 9.16 -0.35 -12.01
CA LYS A 131 9.66 -1.61 -12.59
C LYS A 131 10.97 -1.47 -13.40
N ASP A 132 11.30 -0.26 -13.81
CA ASP A 132 12.43 0.02 -14.70
C ASP A 132 13.62 0.69 -13.96
N THR A 133 13.47 1.00 -12.67
CA THR A 133 14.50 1.68 -11.85
C THR A 133 14.98 0.76 -10.73
N ILE A 134 16.29 0.48 -10.65
CA ILE A 134 16.90 -0.51 -9.73
C ILE A 134 17.16 0.06 -8.30
N ASP A 135 16.79 1.31 -8.02
CA ASP A 135 17.07 1.98 -6.72
C ASP A 135 15.88 2.85 -6.27
N ASP A 136 14.67 2.44 -6.67
CA ASP A 136 13.40 3.07 -6.27
C ASP A 136 12.64 2.19 -5.25
N GLU A 137 13.29 1.14 -4.75
CA GLU A 137 12.75 0.28 -3.70
C GLU A 137 12.82 1.01 -2.37
N CYS A 138 11.65 1.21 -1.78
CA CYS A 138 11.49 1.78 -0.45
C CYS A 138 10.89 0.75 0.49
N PHE A 139 11.24 0.83 1.76
CA PHE A 139 10.62 0.04 2.80
C PHE A 139 10.23 0.88 4.02
N TYR A 140 9.25 0.38 4.75
CA TYR A 140 8.84 0.86 6.07
C TYR A 140 8.76 -0.34 7.01
N GLU A 141 9.33 -0.22 8.20
CA GLU A 141 9.37 -1.30 9.18
C GLU A 141 9.05 -0.81 10.59
N ILE A 142 8.19 -1.56 11.28
CA ILE A 142 7.96 -1.46 12.72
C ILE A 142 8.51 -2.73 13.37
N SER A 143 9.56 -2.56 14.18
CA SER A 143 10.20 -3.66 14.90
C SER A 143 10.16 -3.44 16.41
N LYS A 144 10.42 -4.52 17.16
CA LYS A 144 10.48 -4.51 18.64
C LYS A 144 9.23 -3.92 19.31
N PHE A 145 8.06 -4.08 18.69
CA PHE A 145 6.78 -3.65 19.26
C PHE A 145 6.54 -4.33 20.62
N LYS A 146 6.22 -3.52 21.63
CA LYS A 146 5.93 -3.97 23.00
C LYS A 146 4.84 -3.13 23.62
N VAL A 147 3.79 -3.78 24.12
CA VAL A 147 2.81 -3.17 25.02
C VAL A 147 3.46 -2.94 26.38
N LEU A 148 3.21 -1.79 26.98
CA LEU A 148 3.72 -1.41 28.29
C LEU A 148 2.58 -1.36 29.30
N GLU A 149 2.80 -1.89 30.49
CA GLU A 149 1.86 -1.82 31.62
C GLU A 149 1.88 -0.45 32.32
#